data_AF-A0A7Y3EC69-F1
#
_entry.id   AF-A0A7Y3EC69-F1
#
_cell.length_a   1.000
_cell.length_b   1.000
_cell.length_c   1.000
_cell.angle_alpha   90.00
_cell.angle_beta   90.00
_cell.angle_gamma   90.00
#
_symmetry.space_group_name_H-M   'P 1'
#
loop_
_entity.id
_entity.type
_entity.pdbx_description
1 polymer ?
#
loop_
_entity_poly.entity_id
_entity_poly.type
_entity_poly.pdbx_seq_one_letter_code
_entity_poly.pdbx_strand_id
1 'polypeptide(L)'
;MILRALIVLMLAQLLAVTTAQNILAVESEKSAADSELPIKIREFTGDLDEMAKERIIRVLMPYSRTFYFFDGAQPRGASYDLIKLFEKFINEKYKTETLKIHAVVIPT
;
A
#
# COMPACT_ATOMS: atom_id res chain seq x y z
N MET A 1 -18.69 55.05 25.17
CA MET A 1 -17.60 54.58 24.28
C MET A 1 -16.97 53.27 24.77
N ILE A 2 -16.74 53.11 26.08
CA ILE A 2 -16.11 51.92 26.70
C ILE A 2 -16.87 50.60 26.43
N LEU A 3 -18.22 50.60 26.51
CA LEU A 3 -19.03 49.39 26.32
C LEU A 3 -18.91 48.77 24.91
N ARG A 4 -18.76 49.60 23.86
CA ARG A 4 -18.58 49.11 22.47
C ARG A 4 -17.22 48.45 22.27
N ALA A 5 -16.16 48.98 22.90
CA ALA A 5 -14.82 48.41 22.83
C ALA A 5 -14.75 47.04 23.54
N LEU A 6 -15.44 46.89 24.66
CA LEU A 6 -15.49 45.62 25.42
C LEU A 6 -16.23 44.51 24.65
N ILE A 7 -17.31 44.85 23.95
CA ILE A 7 -18.05 43.89 23.10
C ILE A 7 -17.20 43.42 21.92
N VAL A 8 -16.49 44.34 21.24
CA VAL A 8 -15.62 43.97 20.10
C VAL A 8 -14.47 43.08 20.54
N LEU A 9 -13.87 43.34 21.72
CA LEU A 9 -12.82 42.49 22.27
C LEU A 9 -13.33 41.08 22.58
N MET A 10 -14.53 40.98 23.14
CA MET A 10 -15.13 39.68 23.45
C MET A 10 -15.49 38.89 22.18
N LEU A 11 -15.99 39.57 21.15
CA LEU A 11 -16.29 38.95 19.86
C LEU A 11 -15.03 38.43 19.15
N ALA A 12 -13.93 39.21 19.21
CA ALA A 12 -12.65 38.81 18.64
C ALA A 12 -12.07 37.55 19.33
N GLN A 13 -12.20 37.46 20.65
CA GLN A 13 -11.80 36.26 21.40
C GLN A 13 -12.65 35.04 21.03
N LEU A 14 -13.95 35.22 20.80
CA LEU A 14 -14.84 34.14 20.39
C LEU A 14 -14.49 33.61 18.99
N LEU A 15 -14.21 34.50 18.02
CA LEU A 15 -13.76 34.08 16.68
C LEU A 15 -12.42 33.34 16.72
N ALA A 16 -11.46 33.82 17.52
CA ALA A 16 -10.14 33.18 17.63
C ALA A 16 -10.24 31.73 18.13
N VAL A 17 -11.09 31.46 19.12
CA VAL A 17 -11.30 30.11 19.67
C VAL A 17 -11.88 29.16 18.61
N THR A 18 -12.84 29.61 17.81
CA THR A 18 -13.43 28.78 16.74
C THR A 18 -12.41 28.46 15.65
N THR A 19 -11.55 29.42 15.28
CA THR A 19 -10.49 29.17 14.29
C THR A 19 -9.45 28.18 14.80
N ALA A 20 -9.06 28.26 16.08
CA ALA A 20 -8.09 27.33 16.66
C ALA A 20 -8.61 25.89 16.71
N GLN A 21 -9.89 25.70 17.06
CA GLN A 21 -10.52 24.37 17.06
C GLN A 21 -10.59 23.77 15.65
N ASN A 22 -10.86 24.59 14.64
CA ASN A 22 -10.94 24.14 13.25
C ASN A 22 -9.56 23.76 12.67
N ILE A 23 -8.50 24.48 13.04
CA ILE A 23 -7.13 24.17 12.62
C ILE A 23 -6.68 22.81 13.18
N LEU A 24 -6.95 22.56 14.47
CA LEU A 24 -6.60 21.29 15.13
C LEU A 24 -7.35 20.08 14.54
N ALA A 25 -8.62 20.26 14.13
CA ALA A 25 -9.40 19.21 13.48
C ALA A 25 -8.86 18.87 12.08
N VAL A 26 -8.50 19.90 11.29
CA VAL A 26 -7.92 19.71 9.94
C VAL A 26 -6.56 19.00 10.02
N GLU A 27 -5.77 19.29 11.05
CA GLU A 27 -4.46 18.65 11.26
C GLU A 27 -4.58 17.18 11.69
N SER A 28 -5.61 16.82 12.48
CA SER A 28 -5.83 15.42 12.87
C SER A 28 -6.33 14.55 11.72
N GLU A 29 -7.19 15.08 10.84
CA GLU A 29 -7.67 14.36 9.66
C GLU A 29 -6.57 14.16 8.61
N LYS A 30 -5.70 15.16 8.41
CA LYS A 30 -4.56 15.05 7.50
C LYS A 30 -3.52 14.03 7.98
N SER A 31 -3.23 14.02 9.29
CA SER A 31 -2.32 13.06 9.91
C SER A 31 -2.84 11.61 9.83
N ALA A 32 -4.16 11.42 9.94
CA ALA A 32 -4.80 10.12 9.72
C ALA A 32 -4.74 9.66 8.26
N ALA A 33 -4.96 10.57 7.31
CA ALA A 33 -4.90 10.28 5.87
C ALA A 33 -3.47 9.97 5.36
N ASP A 34 -2.45 10.62 5.93
CA ASP A 34 -1.04 10.39 5.57
C ASP A 34 -0.46 9.12 6.23
N SER A 35 -1.14 8.56 7.23
CA SER A 35 -0.73 7.32 7.94
C SER A 35 -1.23 6.03 7.29
N GLU A 36 -2.17 6.12 6.35
CA GLU A 36 -2.56 5.01 5.50
C GLU A 36 -1.58 4.94 4.33
N LEU A 37 -0.61 4.03 4.41
CA LEU A 37 0.14 3.64 3.21
C LEU A 37 -0.90 3.33 2.13
N PRO A 38 -0.89 4.00 0.97
CA PRO A 38 -1.88 3.79 -0.08
C PRO A 38 -1.53 2.48 -0.81
N ILE A 39 -1.59 1.36 -0.10
CA ILE A 39 -1.63 0.03 -0.70
C ILE A 39 -3.04 -0.13 -1.23
N LYS A 40 -3.36 0.63 -2.28
CA LYS A 40 -4.60 0.50 -3.00
C LYS A 40 -4.51 -0.82 -3.76
N ILE A 41 -4.95 -1.92 -3.12
CA ILE A 41 -5.08 -3.23 -3.75
C ILE A 41 -6.13 -3.06 -4.84
N ARG A 42 -5.67 -2.71 -6.04
CA ARG A 42 -6.54 -2.57 -7.20
C ARG A 42 -6.96 -3.97 -7.64
N GLU A 43 -8.25 -4.14 -7.89
CA GLU A 43 -8.75 -5.32 -8.59
C GLU A 43 -8.05 -5.40 -9.96
N PHE A 44 -7.59 -6.59 -10.31
CA PHE A 44 -6.89 -6.84 -11.56
C PHE A 44 -7.49 -8.10 -12.17
N THR A 45 -7.99 -7.98 -13.39
CA THR A 45 -8.70 -9.05 -14.11
C THR A 45 -7.98 -9.48 -15.39
N GLY A 46 -6.77 -8.95 -15.62
CA GLY A 46 -5.97 -9.26 -16.80
C GLY A 46 -5.38 -10.66 -16.79
N ASP A 47 -4.93 -11.10 -17.96
CA ASP A 47 -4.21 -12.36 -18.14
C ASP A 47 -2.68 -12.17 -18.05
N LEU A 48 -1.91 -13.17 -18.51
CA LEU A 48 -0.45 -13.15 -18.43
C LEU A 48 0.19 -11.94 -19.14
N ASP A 49 -0.34 -11.51 -20.28
CA ASP A 49 0.26 -10.41 -21.04
C ASP A 49 0.05 -9.09 -20.30
N GLU A 50 -1.10 -8.93 -19.65
CA GLU A 50 -1.39 -7.78 -18.80
C GLU A 50 -0.59 -7.83 -17.49
N MET A 51 -0.44 -9.00 -16.87
CA MET A 51 0.40 -9.18 -15.68
C MET A 51 1.87 -8.87 -15.98
N ALA A 52 2.36 -9.23 -17.17
CA ALA A 52 3.72 -8.95 -17.61
C ALA A 52 3.96 -7.44 -17.79
N LYS A 53 2.96 -6.67 -18.22
CA LYS A 53 3.03 -5.19 -18.30
C LYS A 53 3.17 -4.55 -16.91
N GLU A 54 2.39 -5.03 -15.94
CA GLU A 54 2.48 -4.62 -14.53
C GLU A 54 3.70 -5.21 -13.81
N ARG A 55 4.40 -6.16 -14.45
CA ARG A 55 5.61 -6.85 -13.97
C ARG A 55 5.43 -7.63 -12.67
N ILE A 56 4.20 -7.94 -12.30
CA ILE A 56 3.86 -8.68 -11.08
C ILE A 56 2.93 -9.82 -11.44
N ILE A 57 3.39 -11.04 -11.19
CA ILE A 57 2.57 -12.25 -11.26
C ILE A 57 2.34 -12.71 -9.83
N ARG A 58 1.11 -12.57 -9.33
CA ARG A 58 0.72 -13.03 -8.00
C ARG A 58 0.33 -14.50 -8.06
N VAL A 59 0.98 -15.34 -7.26
CA VAL A 59 0.76 -16.79 -7.22
C VAL A 59 0.21 -17.17 -5.86
N LEU A 60 -1.06 -17.56 -5.81
CA LEU A 60 -1.70 -18.05 -4.60
C LEU A 60 -1.28 -19.49 -4.35
N MET A 61 -0.74 -19.77 -3.16
CA MET A 61 -0.26 -21.10 -2.80
C MET A 61 -0.70 -21.47 -1.38
N PRO A 62 -1.20 -22.69 -1.15
CA PRO A 62 -1.53 -23.13 0.19
C PRO A 62 -0.27 -23.27 1.03
N TYR A 63 -0.30 -22.71 2.25
CA TYR A 63 0.79 -22.87 3.19
C TYR A 63 0.87 -24.33 3.67
N SER A 64 1.91 -25.05 3.22
CA SER A 64 2.13 -26.45 3.59
C SER A 64 3.59 -26.84 3.38
N ARG A 65 4.05 -27.86 4.12
CA ARG A 65 5.44 -28.33 4.02
C ARG A 65 5.79 -28.88 2.62
N THR A 66 4.79 -29.29 1.83
CA THR A 66 4.98 -29.75 0.45
C THR A 66 5.07 -28.57 -0.54
N PHE A 67 4.14 -27.62 -0.47
CA PHE A 67 3.98 -26.61 -1.52
C PHE A 67 4.74 -25.31 -1.22
N TYR A 68 4.55 -24.73 -0.04
CA TYR A 68 5.20 -23.48 0.39
C TYR A 68 5.23 -23.38 1.92
N PHE A 69 6.42 -23.20 2.48
CA PHE A 69 6.64 -22.99 3.91
C PHE A 69 7.89 -22.16 4.18
N PHE A 70 8.05 -21.68 5.41
CA PHE A 70 9.30 -21.03 5.85
C PHE A 70 10.17 -22.01 6.65
N ASP A 71 11.44 -22.09 6.27
CA ASP A 71 12.52 -22.70 7.05
C ASP A 71 13.36 -21.57 7.65
N GLY A 72 13.05 -21.21 8.90
CA GLY A 72 13.53 -19.97 9.51
C GLY A 72 13.06 -18.75 8.72
N ALA A 73 14.01 -17.95 8.23
CA ALA A 73 13.73 -16.78 7.38
C ALA A 73 13.70 -17.09 5.87
N GLN A 74 13.92 -18.35 5.47
CA GLN A 74 14.00 -18.73 4.06
C GLN A 74 12.70 -19.41 3.58
N PRO A 75 12.07 -18.91 2.51
CA PRO A 75 10.95 -19.61 1.87
C PRO A 75 11.42 -20.86 1.14
N ARG A 76 10.68 -21.96 1.30
CA ARG A 76 10.94 -23.29 0.72
C ARG A 76 9.63 -23.92 0.23
N GLY A 77 9.75 -25.01 -0.54
CA GLY A 77 8.62 -25.83 -0.98
C GLY A 77 8.71 -26.19 -2.46
N ALA A 78 8.15 -27.32 -2.86
CA ALA A 78 8.26 -27.81 -4.23
C ALA A 78 7.62 -26.84 -5.23
N SER A 79 6.46 -26.28 -4.90
CA SER A 79 5.80 -25.30 -5.76
C SER A 79 6.53 -23.96 -5.75
N TYR A 80 7.08 -23.54 -4.61
CA TYR A 80 7.90 -22.33 -4.54
C TYR A 80 9.12 -22.39 -5.46
N ASP A 81 9.84 -23.51 -5.44
CA ASP A 81 11.03 -23.71 -6.28
C ASP A 81 10.66 -23.70 -7.77
N LEU A 82 9.52 -24.32 -8.14
CA LEU A 82 8.97 -24.25 -9.49
C LEU A 82 8.63 -22.82 -9.91
N ILE A 83 8.05 -22.01 -9.02
CA ILE A 83 7.74 -20.61 -9.31
C ILE A 83 9.00 -19.78 -9.52
N LYS A 84 10.11 -20.07 -8.83
CA LYS A 84 11.40 -19.42 -9.10
C LYS A 84 12.00 -19.78 -10.45
N LEU A 85 11.84 -21.03 -10.89
CA LEU A 85 12.20 -21.42 -12.25
C LEU A 85 11.30 -20.75 -13.29
N PHE A 86 10.00 -20.66 -13.02
CA PHE A 86 9.05 -19.96 -13.89
C PHE A 86 9.35 -18.46 -14.00
N GLU A 87 9.70 -17.78 -12.90
CA GLU A 87 10.12 -16.38 -12.90
C GLU A 87 11.31 -16.18 -13.83
N LYS A 88 12.33 -17.04 -13.73
CA LYS A 88 13.49 -17.01 -14.64
C LYS A 88 13.06 -17.21 -16.11
N PHE A 89 12.27 -18.25 -16.39
CA PHE A 89 11.79 -18.56 -17.73
C PHE A 89 11.00 -17.41 -18.37
N ILE A 90 10.08 -16.79 -17.62
CA ILE A 90 9.28 -15.65 -18.12
C ILE A 90 10.19 -14.46 -18.44
N ASN A 91 11.14 -14.15 -17.57
CA ASN A 91 12.06 -13.06 -17.80
C ASN A 91 12.95 -13.27 -19.03
N GLU A 92 13.35 -14.51 -19.32
CA GLU A 92 14.04 -14.89 -20.55
C GLU A 92 13.11 -14.80 -21.77
N LYS A 93 11.89 -15.32 -21.67
CA LYS A 93 10.88 -15.31 -22.75
C LYS A 93 10.51 -13.90 -23.20
N TYR A 94 10.28 -12.99 -22.26
CA TYR A 94 9.95 -11.59 -22.54
C TYR A 94 11.19 -10.70 -22.74
N LYS A 95 12.40 -11.29 -22.73
CA LYS A 95 13.68 -10.57 -22.90
C LYS A 95 13.80 -9.34 -22.01
N THR A 96 13.36 -9.51 -20.76
CA THR A 96 13.44 -8.45 -19.76
C THR A 96 14.91 -8.13 -19.47
N GLU A 97 15.27 -6.85 -19.51
CA GLU A 97 16.64 -6.41 -19.19
C GLU A 97 16.74 -6.07 -17.70
N THR A 98 16.87 -4.78 -17.36
CA THR A 98 16.99 -4.29 -15.98
C THR A 98 15.70 -4.46 -15.19
N LEU A 99 14.56 -4.19 -15.81
CA LEU A 99 13.26 -4.33 -15.17
C LEU A 99 12.75 -5.75 -15.39
N LYS A 100 12.72 -6.54 -14.32
CA LYS A 100 12.23 -7.93 -14.34
C LYS A 100 10.74 -7.99 -14.01
N ILE A 101 10.11 -9.08 -14.44
CA ILE A 101 8.78 -9.52 -14.01
C ILE A 101 9.00 -10.40 -12.78
N HIS A 102 8.27 -10.12 -11.70
CA HIS A 102 8.39 -10.85 -10.44
C HIS A 102 7.20 -11.76 -10.19
N ALA A 103 7.48 -13.02 -9.88
CA ALA A 103 6.48 -13.96 -9.40
C ALA A 103 6.43 -13.90 -7.85
N VAL A 104 5.39 -13.26 -7.33
CA VAL A 104 5.19 -13.03 -5.90
C VAL A 104 4.26 -14.10 -5.36
N VAL A 105 4.77 -14.91 -4.42
CA VAL A 105 3.96 -15.92 -3.74
C VAL A 105 3.16 -15.28 -2.63
N ILE A 106 1.85 -15.53 -2.64
CA ILE A 106 0.91 -15.11 -1.60
C ILE A 106 0.38 -16.37 -0.93
N PRO A 107 0.76 -16.65 0.33
CA PRO A 107 0.21 -17.79 1.05
C PRO A 107 -1.27 -17.58 1.33
N THR A 108 -2.05 -18.64 1.13
CA THR A 108 -3.48 -18.73 1.48
C THR A 108 -3.70 -19.67 2.66
#